data_AF-A0A6N7WKR8-F1
#
_entry.id   AF-A0A6N7WKR8-F1
#
_cell.length_a   1.000
_cell.length_b   1.000
_cell.length_c   1.000
_cell.angle_alpha   90.00
_cell.angle_beta   90.00
_cell.angle_gamma   90.00
#
_symmetry.space_group_name_H-M   'P 1'
#
loop_
_entity.id
_entity.type
_entity.pdbx_description
1 polymer ?
#
loop_
_entity_poly.entity_id
_entity_poly.type
_entity_poly.pdbx_seq_one_letter_code
_entity_poly.pdbx_strand_id
1 'polypeptide(L)' 'MATWLVARGNKTAYESTLSIILDEPDLKLTDVEVEQVVLNKSGKRAIRLDAWARDVSDRRFNTEMS' A
#
# COMPACT_ATOMS: atom_id res chain seq x y z
N MET A 1 -15.17 5.39 9.10
CA MET A 1 -14.49 6.14 8.00
C MET A 1 -13.19 5.42 7.69
N ALA A 2 -13.21 4.49 6.73
CA ALA A 2 -11.99 3.87 6.21
C ALA A 2 -12.13 3.86 4.69
N THR A 3 -12.42 5.03 4.14
CA THR A 3 -12.84 5.16 2.75
C THR A 3 -11.79 5.98 2.03
N TRP A 4 -11.02 5.27 1.21
CA TRP A 4 -10.11 5.78 0.17
C TRP A 4 -8.89 6.51 0.72
N LEU A 5 -7.68 5.95 0.55
CA LEU A 5 -6.40 6.69 0.35
C LEU A 5 -5.18 5.74 0.33
N VAL A 6 -5.18 4.72 -0.52
CA VAL A 6 -3.90 4.23 -1.07
C VAL A 6 -3.70 4.96 -2.40
N ALA A 7 -3.60 6.28 -2.32
CA ALA A 7 -3.36 7.13 -3.47
C ALA A 7 -1.89 7.00 -3.88
N ARG A 8 -1.67 6.47 -5.09
CA ARG A 8 -0.44 6.51 -5.88
C ARG A 8 0.89 6.45 -5.09
N GLY A 9 1.43 5.25 -4.90
CA GLY A 9 2.85 5.10 -4.52
C GLY A 9 3.29 5.94 -3.31
N ASN A 10 2.33 6.35 -2.48
CA ASN A 10 2.60 7.23 -1.37
C ASN A 10 3.00 6.34 -0.20
N LYS A 11 4.31 6.14 -0.10
CA LYS A 11 4.98 5.37 0.94
C LYS A 11 4.43 5.69 2.34
N THR A 12 4.15 6.96 2.63
CA THR A 12 3.60 7.39 3.93
C THR A 12 2.20 6.85 4.18
N ALA A 13 1.33 6.84 3.18
CA ALA A 13 -0.02 6.29 3.34
C ALA A 13 0.03 4.76 3.54
N TYR A 14 0.94 4.08 2.85
CA TYR A 14 1.15 2.64 3.00
C TYR A 14 1.74 2.28 4.36
N GLU A 15 2.75 3.04 4.80
CA GLU A 15 3.38 2.91 6.12
C GLU A 15 2.36 3.09 7.24
N SER A 16 1.55 4.16 7.20
CA SER A 16 0.50 4.38 8.19
C SER A 16 -0.56 3.28 8.20
N THR A 17 -0.87 2.69 7.05
CA THR A 17 -1.85 1.61 6.99
C THR A 17 -1.28 0.33 7.58
N LEU A 18 -0.04 -0.02 7.22
CA LEU A 18 0.63 -1.21 7.75
C LEU A 18 0.94 -1.08 9.25
N SER A 19 1.33 0.08 9.73
CA SER A 19 1.57 0.30 11.16
C SER A 19 0.32 0.06 12.00
N ILE A 20 -0.86 0.43 11.49
CA ILE A 20 -2.15 0.17 12.15
C ILE A 20 -2.51 -1.33 12.10
N ILE A 21 -2.38 -1.97 10.93
CA ILE A 21 -2.78 -3.38 10.76
C ILE A 21 -1.87 -4.32 11.56
N LEU A 22 -0.58 -4.00 11.62
CA LEU A 22 0.42 -4.81 12.31
C LEU A 22 0.57 -4.44 13.80
N ASP A 23 -0.08 -3.37 14.26
CA ASP A 23 0.12 -2.77 15.60
C ASP A 23 1.61 -2.41 15.86
N GLU A 24 2.30 -1.96 14.81
CA GLU A 24 3.71 -1.58 14.82
C GLU A 24 3.83 -0.06 14.54
N PRO A 25 3.68 0.83 15.55
CA PRO A 25 3.63 2.28 15.34
C PRO A 25 4.93 2.89 14.82
N ASP A 26 6.06 2.24 15.08
CA ASP A 26 7.40 2.65 14.64
C ASP A 26 7.80 2.07 13.28
N LEU A 27 6.88 1.38 12.59
CA LEU A 27 7.14 0.80 11.27
C LEU A 27 7.63 1.87 10.30
N LYS A 28 8.78 1.62 9.67
CA LYS A 28 9.35 2.45 8.62
C LYS A 28 9.56 1.63 7.38
N LEU A 29 8.88 2.01 6.31
CA LEU A 29 9.09 1.40 5.02
C LEU A 29 10.38 1.96 4.40
N THR A 30 11.09 1.14 3.64
CA THR A 30 12.20 1.53 2.78
C THR A 30 11.68 1.77 1.37
N ASP A 31 10.92 0.80 0.84
CA ASP A 31 10.36 0.83 -0.51
C ASP A 31 8.92 0.36 -0.53
N VAL A 32 8.14 0.90 -1.45
CA VAL A 32 6.77 0.49 -1.75
C VAL A 32 6.60 0.50 -3.26
N GLU A 33 6.30 -0.65 -3.84
CA GLU A 33 6.08 -0.80 -5.26
C GLU A 33 4.72 -1.43 -5.52
N VAL A 34 4.15 -1.08 -6.67
CA VAL A 34 2.79 -1.41 -6.98
C VAL A 34 2.78 -2.08 -8.32
N GLU A 35 2.40 -3.35 -8.27
CA GLU A 35 2.47 -4.22 -9.43
C GLU A 35 1.24 -4.08 -10.32
N GLN A 36 0.04 -3.86 -9.75
CA GLN A 36 -1.18 -3.82 -10.55
C GLN A 36 -2.17 -2.72 -10.17
N VAL A 37 -2.72 -2.08 -11.21
CA VAL A 37 -3.74 -1.05 -11.12
C VAL A 37 -4.83 -1.26 -12.18
N VAL A 38 -6.08 -1.45 -11.75
CA VAL A 38 -7.26 -1.51 -12.63
C VAL A 38 -7.93 -0.15 -12.68
N LEU A 39 -8.00 0.43 -13.88
CA LEU A 39 -8.71 1.67 -14.11
C LEU A 39 -10.18 1.41 -14.43
N ASN A 40 -11.07 2.30 -13.97
CA ASN A 40 -12.45 2.30 -14.42
C ASN A 40 -12.54 2.70 -15.90
N LYS A 41 -13.70 2.49 -16.54
CA LYS A 41 -13.90 2.79 -17.97
C LYS A 41 -13.55 4.22 -18.38
N SER A 42 -13.64 5.18 -17.45
CA SER A 42 -13.29 6.59 -17.71
C SER A 42 -11.83 6.94 -17.44
N GLY A 43 -11.00 5.99 -16.96
CA GLY A 43 -9.61 6.21 -16.56
C GLY A 43 -9.42 7.08 -15.32
N LYS A 44 -10.52 7.52 -14.67
CA LYS A 44 -10.51 8.49 -13.57
C LYS A 44 -10.40 7.85 -12.19
N ARG A 45 -10.73 6.56 -12.07
CA ARG A 45 -10.67 5.82 -10.80
C ARG A 45 -9.84 4.57 -10.99
N ALA A 46 -9.04 4.25 -9.99
CA ALA A 46 -8.09 3.15 -10.04
C ALA A 46 -8.26 2.28 -8.79
N ILE A 47 -8.29 0.95 -8.95
CA ILE A 47 -8.20 -0.03 -7.88
C ILE A 47 -6.79 -0.63 -7.93
N ARG A 48 -6.07 -0.64 -6.81
CA ARG A 48 -4.79 -1.35 -6.68
C ARG A 48 -5.13 -2.79 -6.33
N LEU A 49 -4.64 -3.74 -7.11
CA LEU A 49 -4.87 -5.16 -6.82
C LEU A 49 -3.72 -5.72 -6.01
N ASP A 50 -2.50 -5.55 -6.53
CA ASP A 50 -1.30 -6.07 -5.88
C ASP A 50 -0.27 -4.97 -5.62
N ALA A 51 0.30 -5.00 -4.42
CA ALA A 51 1.39 -4.13 -4.01
C ALA A 51 2.29 -4.86 -3.02
N TRP A 52 3.56 -4.46 -2.97
CA TRP A 52 4.48 -4.92 -1.95
C TRP A 52 5.23 -3.77 -1.31
N ALA A 53 5.63 -3.97 -0.06
CA ALA A 53 6.45 -3.05 0.69
C ALA A 53 7.61 -3.78 1.35
N ARG A 54 8.69 -3.06 1.60
CA ARG A 54 9.85 -3.56 2.34
C ARG A 54 10.20 -2.58 3.43
N ASP A 55 10.44 -3.04 4.66
CA ASP A 55 10.88 -2.18 5.76
C ASP A 55 12.40 -2.01 5.81
N VAL A 56 12.88 -1.29 6.83
CA VAL A 56 14.32 -1.09 7.09
C VAL A 56 15.03 -2.36 7.58
N SER A 57 14.28 -3.38 8.00
CA SER A 57 14.77 -4.67 8.47
C SER A 57 14.72 -5.75 7.36
N ASP A 58 14.48 -5.34 6.11
CA ASP A 58 14.33 -6.21 4.94
C ASP A 58 13.12 -7.17 4.99
N ARG A 59 12.14 -6.92 5.87
CA ARG A 59 10.85 -7.64 5.88
C ARG A 59 10.03 -7.22 4.68
N ARG A 60 9.54 -8.20 3.91
CA ARG A 60 8.67 -7.97 2.76
C ARG A 60 7.21 -8.21 3.13
N PHE A 61 6.36 -7.24 2.81
CA PHE A 61 4.92 -7.30 2.98
C PHE A 61 4.28 -7.35 1.60
N ASN A 62 3.58 -8.44 1.30
CA ASN A 62 2.78 -8.54 0.08
C ASN A 62 1.33 -8.22 0.45
N THR A 63 0.67 -7.47 -0.42
CA THR A 63 -0.75 -7.17 -0.30
C THR A 63 -1.39 -7.64 -1.59
N GLU A 64 -2.00 -8.82 -1.50
CA GLU A 64 -2.71 -9.46 -2.62
C GLU A 64 -4.21 -9.23 -2.44
N MET A 65 -4.90 -8.82 -3.51
CA MET A 65 -6.36 -8.87 -3.55
C MET A 65 -6.80 -10.18 -4.22
N SER A 66 -7.17 -11.16 -3.40
CA SER A 66 -7.79 -12.43 -3.83
C SER A 66 -9.27 -12.28 -4.16
#